data_AF-A0A3S0PBD6-F1
#
_entry.id   AF-A0A3S0PBD6-F1
#
_cell.length_a   1.000
_cell.length_b   1.000
_cell.length_c   1.000
_cell.angle_alpha   90.00
_cell.angle_beta   90.00
_cell.angle_gamma   90.00
#
_symmetry.space_group_name_H-M   'P 1'
#
loop_
_entity.id
_entity.type
_entity.pdbx_description
1 polymer ?
#
loop_
_entity_poly.entity_id
_entity_poly.type
_entity_poly.pdbx_seq_one_letter_code
_entity_poly.pdbx_strand_id
1 'polypeptide(L)'
;MILREDFMTHRGFEGNLKYLRGEYDFIINKYAMKGGTAITNSPDALLIEDTPTKREWRNHRLFYMETRRHLLRKKTHRMPQIIDGLFFHASMLLPIVVAAYQTVEYNLPVMISAAVSLLLSIVLRTIIARRRMPQFFADIPAWKIVPLEIWQTFQKLIHWLAYKRADKYDFITHKI
;
A
#
# COMPACT_ATOMS: atom_id res chain seq x y z
N MET A 1 15.09 16.38 9.06
CA MET A 1 15.98 16.16 10.21
C MET A 1 15.26 16.65 11.45
N ILE A 2 15.24 15.89 12.56
CA ILE A 2 14.54 16.28 13.79
C ILE A 2 15.52 17.08 14.65
N LEU A 3 15.07 18.20 15.23
CA LEU A 3 15.88 18.99 16.14
C LEU A 3 16.13 18.21 17.44
N ARG A 4 17.37 18.26 17.95
CA ARG A 4 17.76 17.54 19.17
C ARG A 4 16.88 17.95 20.37
N GLU A 5 16.53 19.22 20.49
CA GLU A 5 15.71 19.75 21.58
C GLU A 5 14.29 19.18 21.54
N ASP A 6 13.65 19.15 20.36
CA ASP A 6 12.33 18.54 20.18
C ASP A 6 12.35 17.05 20.53
N PHE A 7 13.42 16.35 20.14
CA PHE A 7 13.59 14.93 20.44
C PHE A 7 13.68 14.66 21.95
N MET A 8 14.44 15.47 22.69
CA MET A 8 14.54 15.35 24.14
C MET A 8 13.24 15.73 24.84
N THR A 9 12.57 16.79 24.38
CA THR A 9 11.30 17.29 24.94
C THR A 9 10.20 16.24 24.85
N HIS A 10 10.13 15.52 23.74
CA HIS A 10 9.12 14.46 23.56
C HIS A 10 9.60 13.10 24.09
N ARG A 11 10.67 13.02 24.87
CA ARG A 11 11.19 11.76 25.43
C ARG A 11 11.60 10.71 24.39
N GLY A 12 12.16 11.14 23.26
CA GLY A 12 12.79 10.26 22.27
C GLY A 12 11.95 9.04 21.89
N PHE A 13 12.53 7.85 22.08
CA PHE A 13 11.96 6.53 21.76
C PHE A 13 11.06 5.93 22.86
N GLU A 14 10.86 6.62 23.98
CA GLU A 14 10.10 6.10 25.12
C GLU A 14 8.68 5.67 24.70
N GLY A 15 8.25 4.50 25.18
CA GLY A 15 6.95 3.87 24.89
C GLY A 15 6.90 2.98 23.63
N ASN A 16 7.89 3.10 22.73
CA ASN A 16 7.89 2.42 21.43
C ASN A 16 9.02 1.39 21.25
N LEU A 17 10.02 1.38 22.14
CA LEU A 17 11.20 0.48 22.09
C LEU A 17 10.85 -1.01 22.12
N LYS A 18 9.68 -1.37 22.64
CA LYS A 18 9.23 -2.78 22.69
C LYS A 18 8.89 -3.37 21.32
N TYR A 19 8.64 -2.55 20.29
CA TYR A 19 8.25 -3.00 18.97
C TYR A 19 9.46 -3.19 18.06
N LEU A 20 9.71 -4.42 17.64
CA LEU A 20 10.84 -4.72 16.76
C LEU A 20 10.64 -4.07 15.39
N ARG A 21 11.66 -3.37 14.88
CA ARG A 21 11.68 -2.77 13.52
C ARG A 21 10.59 -1.70 13.27
N GLY A 22 9.92 -1.20 14.31
CA GLY A 22 8.92 -0.13 14.22
C GLY A 22 9.45 1.26 14.56
N GLU A 23 10.71 1.36 14.96
CA GLU A 23 11.32 2.56 15.58
C GLU A 23 11.14 3.83 14.74
N TYR A 24 11.45 3.76 13.44
CA TYR A 24 11.33 4.89 12.52
C TYR A 24 9.87 5.31 12.29
N ASP A 25 8.95 4.36 12.14
CA ASP A 25 7.52 4.64 11.98
C ASP A 25 6.97 5.39 13.20
N PHE A 26 7.41 5.01 14.39
CA PHE A 26 7.00 5.66 15.64
C PHE A 26 7.60 7.05 15.82
N ILE A 27 8.86 7.26 15.44
CA ILE A 27 9.47 8.59 15.41
C ILE A 27 8.63 9.48 14.49
N ILE A 28 8.43 9.09 13.23
CA ILE A 28 7.69 9.92 12.27
C ILE A 28 6.28 10.19 12.80
N ASN A 29 5.59 9.18 13.35
CA ASN A 29 4.25 9.36 13.90
C ASN A 29 4.18 10.30 15.12
N LYS A 30 5.26 10.43 15.90
CA LYS A 30 5.35 11.29 17.09
C LYS A 30 5.72 12.72 16.73
N TYR A 31 6.65 12.92 15.81
CA TYR A 31 7.23 14.23 15.49
C TYR A 31 6.61 14.88 14.24
N ALA A 32 5.93 14.14 13.35
CA ALA A 32 5.41 14.71 12.11
C ALA A 32 4.17 15.59 12.33
N MET A 33 4.36 16.89 12.11
CA MET A 33 3.28 17.87 12.05
C MET A 33 2.70 18.00 10.64
N LYS A 34 1.43 18.38 10.54
CA LYS A 34 0.79 18.64 9.24
C LYS A 34 1.53 19.80 8.55
N GLY A 35 2.03 19.56 7.34
CA GLY A 35 2.82 20.54 6.59
C GLY A 35 4.27 20.72 7.07
N GLY A 36 4.70 20.03 8.13
CA GLY A 36 6.06 20.10 8.67
C GLY A 36 7.03 19.08 8.10
N THR A 37 6.58 18.19 7.21
CA THR A 37 7.42 17.18 6.55
C THR A 37 7.75 17.64 5.14
N ALA A 38 9.01 18.00 4.92
CA ALA A 38 9.55 18.19 3.58
C ALA A 38 9.96 16.83 3.00
N ILE A 39 9.54 16.56 1.77
CA ILE A 39 9.96 15.37 1.00
C ILE A 39 10.91 15.87 -0.08
N THR A 40 12.10 15.27 -0.18
CA THR A 40 13.04 15.53 -1.26
C THR A 40 13.13 14.33 -2.19
N ASN A 41 13.08 14.57 -3.50
CA ASN A 41 13.31 13.57 -4.55
C ASN A 41 14.62 13.87 -5.32
N SER A 42 15.57 14.55 -4.67
CA SER A 42 16.89 14.81 -5.25
C SER A 42 17.67 13.50 -5.41
N PRO A 43 18.38 13.28 -6.53
CA PRO A 43 19.28 12.13 -6.70
C PRO A 43 20.28 11.97 -5.55
N ASP A 44 20.73 13.09 -4.95
CA ASP A 44 21.68 13.13 -3.84
C ASP A 44 21.11 12.60 -2.51
N ALA A 45 19.80 12.39 -2.43
CA ALA A 45 19.12 11.85 -1.25
C ALA A 45 18.63 10.40 -1.47
N LEU A 46 19.17 9.71 -2.48
CA LEU A 46 18.79 8.34 -2.80
C LEU A 46 19.29 7.37 -1.71
N LEU A 47 18.36 6.64 -1.09
CA LEU A 47 18.68 5.50 -0.24
C LEU A 47 18.81 4.26 -1.11
N ILE A 48 19.98 3.63 -1.10
CA ILE A 48 20.23 2.34 -1.76
C ILE A 48 20.10 1.27 -0.69
N GLU A 49 19.07 0.43 -0.81
CA GLU A 49 18.86 -0.75 0.02
C GLU A 49 19.06 -2.01 -0.81
N ASP A 50 19.56 -3.08 -0.18
CA ASP A 50 19.66 -4.38 -0.82
C ASP A 50 18.28 -4.93 -1.19
N THR A 51 18.20 -5.65 -2.31
CA THR A 51 16.93 -6.27 -2.72
C THR A 51 16.53 -7.32 -1.68
N PRO A 52 15.38 -7.16 -0.99
CA PRO A 52 15.01 -8.07 0.08
C PRO A 52 14.69 -9.46 -0.48
N THR A 53 15.11 -10.49 0.24
CA THR A 53 14.68 -11.86 -0.04
C THR A 53 13.17 -12.02 0.19
N LYS A 54 12.55 -13.07 -0.40
CA LYS A 54 11.11 -13.35 -0.19
C LYS A 54 10.74 -13.46 1.30
N ARG A 55 11.64 -14.00 2.12
CA ARG A 55 11.44 -14.15 3.58
C ARG A 55 11.48 -12.78 4.27
N GLU A 56 12.48 -11.96 3.94
CA GLU A 56 12.61 -10.61 4.50
C GLU A 56 11.44 -9.73 4.11
N TRP A 57 11.00 -9.80 2.85
CA TRP A 57 9.84 -9.04 2.39
C TRP A 57 8.56 -9.43 3.15
N ARG A 58 8.33 -10.73 3.34
CA ARG A 58 7.21 -11.22 4.17
C ARG A 58 7.34 -10.73 5.60
N ASN A 59 8.51 -10.85 6.22
CA ASN A 59 8.73 -10.44 7.60
C ASN A 59 8.52 -8.93 7.76
N HIS A 60 9.11 -8.11 6.90
CA HIS A 60 8.92 -6.65 6.88
C HIS A 60 7.43 -6.30 6.82
N ARG A 61 6.67 -7.00 5.97
CA ARG A 61 5.22 -6.79 5.88
C ARG A 61 4.49 -7.16 7.17
N LEU A 62 4.86 -8.25 7.83
CA LEU A 62 4.25 -8.68 9.10
C LEU A 62 4.57 -7.71 10.24
N PHE A 63 5.83 -7.28 10.39
CA PHE A 63 6.23 -6.26 11.38
C PHE A 63 5.49 -4.95 11.15
N TYR A 64 5.43 -4.47 9.90
CA TYR A 64 4.64 -3.28 9.57
C TYR A 64 3.15 -3.45 9.93
N MET A 65 2.60 -4.66 9.79
CA MET A 65 1.22 -4.96 10.14
C MET A 65 0.92 -4.84 11.64
N GLU A 66 1.89 -5.14 12.50
CA GLU A 66 1.80 -4.89 13.94
C GLU A 66 1.98 -3.39 14.23
N THR A 67 3.13 -2.82 13.83
CA THR A 67 3.53 -1.43 14.11
C THR A 67 2.44 -0.42 13.74
N ARG A 68 1.84 -0.55 12.55
CA ARG A 68 0.79 0.35 12.05
C ARG A 68 -0.43 0.48 12.96
N ARG A 69 -0.72 -0.52 13.81
CA ARG A 69 -1.92 -0.53 14.67
C ARG A 69 -1.83 0.52 15.77
N HIS A 70 -0.60 0.87 16.13
CA HIS A 70 -0.22 1.77 17.19
C HIS A 70 0.03 3.21 16.71
N LEU A 71 -0.03 3.46 15.39
CA LEU A 71 0.12 4.80 14.83
C LEU A 71 -1.14 5.64 15.07
N LEU A 72 -0.96 6.93 15.40
CA LEU A 72 -2.03 7.87 15.76
C LEU A 72 -2.96 8.15 14.57
N ARG A 73 -2.38 8.32 13.37
CA ARG A 73 -3.10 8.69 12.13
C ARG A 73 -3.42 7.50 11.22
N LYS A 74 -3.57 6.30 11.80
CA LYS A 74 -3.73 5.04 11.03
C LYS A 74 -4.89 5.02 10.05
N LYS A 75 -5.98 5.74 10.31
CA LYS A 75 -7.16 5.80 9.41
C LYS A 75 -6.87 6.70 8.21
N THR A 76 -6.38 7.91 8.45
CA THR A 76 -6.18 8.94 7.42
C THR A 76 -5.25 8.47 6.29
N HIS A 77 -4.14 7.83 6.63
CA HIS A 77 -3.21 7.28 5.63
C HIS A 77 -3.82 6.10 4.83
N ARG A 78 -4.74 5.35 5.44
CA ARG A 78 -5.26 4.10 4.87
C ARG A 78 -6.52 4.25 4.05
N MET A 79 -7.41 5.18 4.42
CA MET A 79 -8.69 5.34 3.75
C MET A 79 -8.53 5.56 2.24
N PRO A 80 -7.63 6.44 1.76
CA PRO A 80 -7.42 6.61 0.32
C PRO A 80 -7.02 5.32 -0.38
N GLN A 81 -6.13 4.51 0.22
CA GLN A 81 -5.68 3.23 -0.34
C GLN A 81 -6.81 2.19 -0.40
N ILE A 82 -7.69 2.17 0.59
CA ILE A 82 -8.84 1.24 0.64
C ILE A 82 -9.89 1.67 -0.39
N ILE A 83 -10.20 2.96 -0.42
CA ILE A 83 -11.19 3.54 -1.33
C ILE A 83 -10.73 3.34 -2.78
N ASP A 84 -9.48 3.64 -3.10
CA ASP A 84 -8.92 3.44 -4.44
C ASP A 84 -8.97 1.97 -4.88
N GLY A 85 -8.62 1.05 -3.98
CA GLY A 85 -8.74 -0.40 -4.24
C GLY A 85 -10.18 -0.85 -4.44
N LEU A 86 -11.14 -0.31 -3.69
CA LEU A 86 -12.56 -0.62 -3.85
C LEU A 86 -13.08 -0.12 -5.21
N PHE A 87 -12.78 1.13 -5.57
CA PHE A 87 -13.16 1.69 -6.87
C PHE A 87 -12.52 0.94 -8.03
N PHE A 88 -11.27 0.50 -7.89
CA PHE A 88 -10.62 -0.36 -8.88
C PHE A 88 -11.42 -1.65 -9.12
N HIS A 89 -11.66 -2.42 -8.07
CA HIS A 89 -12.34 -3.71 -8.20
C HIS A 89 -13.79 -3.54 -8.66
N ALA A 90 -14.50 -2.50 -8.18
CA ALA A 90 -15.84 -2.18 -8.66
C ALA A 90 -15.84 -1.86 -10.16
N SER A 91 -14.88 -1.06 -10.64
CA SER A 91 -14.77 -0.72 -12.06
C SER A 91 -14.49 -1.91 -12.98
N MET A 92 -13.87 -2.98 -12.46
CA MET A 92 -13.64 -4.20 -13.23
C MET A 92 -14.78 -5.21 -13.11
N LEU A 93 -15.35 -5.41 -11.92
CA LEU A 93 -16.36 -6.45 -11.68
C LEU A 93 -17.75 -6.05 -12.17
N LEU A 94 -18.17 -4.79 -12.00
CA LEU A 94 -19.51 -4.36 -12.39
C LEU A 94 -19.80 -4.54 -13.89
N PRO A 95 -18.90 -4.16 -14.83
CA PRO A 95 -19.13 -4.40 -16.24
C PRO A 95 -19.20 -5.89 -16.60
N ILE A 96 -18.45 -6.76 -15.90
CA ILE A 96 -18.50 -8.22 -16.11
C ILE A 96 -19.86 -8.76 -15.69
N VAL A 97 -20.37 -8.35 -14.53
CA VAL A 97 -21.68 -8.77 -14.04
C VAL A 97 -22.80 -8.28 -14.95
N VAL A 98 -22.74 -7.02 -15.39
CA VAL A 98 -23.71 -6.46 -16.34
C VAL A 98 -23.65 -7.21 -17.67
N ALA A 99 -22.46 -7.48 -18.21
CA ALA A 99 -22.32 -8.24 -19.44
C ALA A 99 -22.92 -9.65 -19.31
N ALA A 100 -22.67 -10.36 -18.21
CA ALA A 100 -23.24 -11.69 -17.95
C ALA A 100 -24.77 -11.65 -17.84
N TYR A 101 -25.32 -10.65 -17.15
CA TYR A 101 -26.77 -10.50 -17.02
C TYR A 101 -27.44 -10.21 -18.39
N GLN A 102 -26.82 -9.34 -19.19
CA GLN A 102 -27.36 -8.92 -20.49
C GLN A 102 -27.26 -10.00 -21.58
N THR A 103 -26.41 -11.02 -21.41
CA THR A 103 -26.46 -12.19 -22.30
C THR A 103 -27.79 -12.97 -22.19
N VAL A 104 -28.50 -12.87 -21.06
CA VAL A 104 -29.80 -13.51 -20.87
C VAL A 104 -30.94 -12.66 -21.43
N GLU A 105 -30.85 -11.34 -21.29
CA GLU A 105 -31.87 -10.39 -21.79
C GLU A 105 -31.71 -10.02 -23.28
N TYR A 106 -30.65 -10.48 -23.93
CA TYR A 106 -30.31 -10.20 -25.35
C TYR A 106 -30.22 -8.70 -25.69
N ASN A 107 -29.92 -7.83 -24.72
CA ASN A 107 -29.80 -6.40 -24.94
C ASN A 107 -28.39 -6.01 -25.45
N LEU A 108 -28.24 -5.99 -26.77
CA LEU A 108 -26.97 -5.68 -27.44
C LEU A 108 -26.37 -4.30 -27.06
N PRO A 109 -27.14 -3.19 -27.03
CA PRO A 109 -26.60 -1.88 -26.64
C PRO A 109 -25.92 -1.85 -25.27
N VAL A 110 -26.53 -2.50 -24.27
CA VAL A 110 -25.99 -2.52 -22.90
C VAL A 110 -24.77 -3.43 -22.80
N MET A 111 -24.76 -4.54 -23.55
CA MET A 111 -23.59 -5.40 -23.63
C MET A 111 -22.37 -4.69 -24.23
N ILE A 112 -22.58 -3.92 -25.32
CA ILE A 112 -21.52 -3.14 -25.96
C ILE A 112 -20.99 -2.06 -24.99
N SER A 113 -21.88 -1.33 -24.31
CA SER A 113 -21.45 -0.28 -23.37
C SER A 113 -20.66 -0.85 -22.19
N ALA A 114 -21.04 -2.02 -21.68
CA ALA A 114 -20.30 -2.74 -20.64
C ALA A 114 -18.89 -3.14 -21.12
N ALA A 115 -18.79 -3.70 -22.33
CA ALA A 115 -17.50 -4.06 -22.92
C ALA A 115 -16.60 -2.83 -23.14
N VAL A 116 -17.15 -1.74 -23.66
CA VAL A 116 -16.43 -0.47 -23.86
C VAL A 116 -15.95 0.12 -22.53
N SER A 117 -16.80 0.11 -21.50
CA SER A 117 -16.46 0.59 -20.15
C SER A 117 -15.28 -0.19 -19.53
N LEU A 118 -15.29 -1.52 -19.70
CA LEU A 118 -14.22 -2.39 -19.22
C LEU A 118 -12.90 -2.12 -19.96
N LEU A 119 -12.95 -2.01 -21.30
CA LEU A 119 -11.78 -1.67 -22.11
C LEU A 119 -11.21 -0.30 -21.74
N LEU A 120 -12.07 0.72 -21.62
CA LEU A 120 -11.68 2.07 -21.24
C LEU A 120 -10.99 2.09 -19.86
N SER A 121 -11.52 1.34 -18.89
CA SER A 121 -10.93 1.23 -17.56
C SER A 121 -9.51 0.64 -17.59
N ILE A 122 -9.29 -0.41 -18.39
CA ILE A 122 -7.97 -1.04 -18.58
C ILE A 122 -6.99 -0.07 -19.24
N VAL A 123 -7.40 0.61 -20.31
CA VAL A 123 -6.56 1.55 -21.06
C VAL A 123 -6.14 2.72 -20.19
N LEU A 124 -7.09 3.39 -19.53
CA LEU A 124 -6.80 4.55 -18.67
C LEU A 124 -5.84 4.19 -17.54
N ARG A 125 -6.03 3.05 -16.88
CA ARG A 125 -5.12 2.58 -15.82
C ARG A 125 -3.72 2.31 -16.32
N THR A 126 -3.61 1.64 -17.47
CA THR A 126 -2.32 1.35 -18.10
C THR A 126 -1.57 2.65 -18.43
N ILE A 127 -2.26 3.66 -18.96
CA ILE A 127 -1.65 4.97 -19.27
C ILE A 127 -1.19 5.68 -17.98
N ILE A 128 -2.02 5.72 -16.95
CA ILE A 128 -1.69 6.39 -15.68
C ILE A 128 -0.48 5.71 -15.00
N ALA A 129 -0.47 4.39 -14.94
CA ALA A 129 0.63 3.62 -14.38
C ALA A 129 1.93 3.83 -15.18
N ARG A 130 1.84 3.78 -16.52
CA ARG A 130 3.00 4.04 -17.41
C ARG A 130 3.59 5.43 -17.23
N ARG A 131 2.76 6.45 -17.03
CA ARG A 131 3.24 7.82 -16.78
C ARG A 131 3.98 7.96 -15.44
N ARG A 132 3.68 7.13 -14.44
CA ARG A 132 4.30 7.19 -13.11
C ARG A 132 5.48 6.24 -12.92
N MET A 133 5.56 5.14 -13.68
CA MET A 133 6.65 4.16 -13.60
C MET A 133 8.07 4.71 -13.71
N PRO A 134 8.37 5.73 -14.54
CA PRO A 134 9.72 6.30 -14.60
C PRO A 134 10.23 6.83 -13.25
N GLN A 135 9.33 7.20 -12.33
CA GLN A 135 9.70 7.67 -11.00
C GLN A 135 10.25 6.56 -10.09
N PHE A 136 9.98 5.30 -10.42
CA PHE A 136 10.35 4.14 -9.60
C PHE A 136 11.46 3.29 -10.23
N PHE A 137 12.07 3.74 -11.33
CA PHE A 137 13.11 3.02 -12.08
C PHE A 137 12.73 1.56 -12.40
N ALA A 138 11.43 1.30 -12.59
CA ALA A 138 10.89 -0.05 -12.75
C ALA A 138 10.31 -0.23 -14.15
N ASP A 139 10.95 -1.07 -14.95
CA ASP A 139 10.50 -1.42 -16.30
C ASP A 139 9.55 -2.62 -16.29
N ILE A 140 8.27 -2.33 -16.08
CA ILE A 140 7.19 -3.33 -16.14
C ILE A 140 6.50 -3.25 -17.51
N PRO A 141 6.29 -4.36 -18.23
CA PRO A 141 5.55 -4.34 -19.48
C PRO A 141 4.07 -4.01 -19.25
N ALA A 142 3.48 -3.22 -20.17
CA ALA A 142 2.15 -2.62 -20.03
C ALA A 142 1.04 -3.63 -19.73
N TRP A 143 1.08 -4.79 -20.40
CA TRP A 143 0.07 -5.82 -20.24
C TRP A 143 0.09 -6.49 -18.85
N LYS A 144 1.21 -6.43 -18.11
CA LYS A 144 1.31 -6.99 -16.75
C LYS A 144 0.76 -6.05 -15.67
N ILE A 145 0.53 -4.77 -15.98
CA ILE A 145 0.15 -3.77 -14.99
C ILE A 145 -1.16 -4.15 -14.30
N VAL A 146 -2.23 -4.37 -15.07
CA VAL A 146 -3.56 -4.69 -14.52
C VAL A 146 -3.57 -6.03 -13.77
N PRO A 147 -2.99 -7.14 -14.30
CA PRO A 147 -2.86 -8.39 -13.53
C PRO A 147 -2.09 -8.23 -12.22
N LEU A 148 -1.01 -7.42 -12.19
CA LEU A 148 -0.24 -7.17 -10.98
C LEU A 148 -1.04 -6.37 -9.94
N GLU A 149 -1.84 -5.39 -10.36
CA GLU A 149 -2.74 -4.64 -9.48
C GLU A 149 -3.76 -5.57 -8.80
N ILE A 150 -4.36 -6.49 -9.58
CA ILE A 150 -5.26 -7.52 -9.04
C ILE A 150 -4.52 -8.44 -8.08
N TRP A 151 -3.34 -8.93 -8.47
CA TRP A 151 -2.53 -9.81 -7.63
C TRP A 151 -2.13 -9.16 -6.30
N GLN A 152 -1.89 -7.84 -6.29
CA GLN A 152 -1.52 -7.11 -5.08
C GLN A 152 -2.59 -7.21 -3.98
N THR A 153 -3.88 -7.30 -4.32
CA THR A 153 -4.93 -7.44 -3.31
C THR A 153 -4.98 -8.85 -2.72
N PHE A 154 -4.75 -9.88 -3.53
CA PHE A 154 -4.54 -11.24 -3.04
C PHE A 154 -3.31 -11.34 -2.14
N GLN A 155 -2.19 -10.71 -2.50
CA GLN A 155 -1.01 -10.65 -1.63
C GLN A 155 -1.33 -9.98 -0.29
N LYS A 156 -2.05 -8.85 -0.30
CA LYS A 156 -2.52 -8.19 0.94
C LYS A 156 -3.35 -9.14 1.82
N LEU A 157 -4.23 -9.94 1.21
CA LEU A 157 -5.04 -10.93 1.91
C LEU A 157 -4.19 -12.07 2.51
N ILE A 158 -3.26 -12.62 1.73
CA ILE A 158 -2.32 -13.67 2.17
C ILE A 158 -1.51 -13.18 3.37
N HIS A 159 -0.96 -11.97 3.31
CA HIS A 159 -0.21 -11.38 4.42
C HIS A 159 -1.09 -11.14 5.65
N TRP A 160 -2.35 -10.74 5.45
CA TRP A 160 -3.30 -10.60 6.55
C TRP A 160 -3.62 -11.92 7.24
N LEU A 161 -3.83 -12.99 6.47
CA LEU A 161 -4.01 -14.33 7.01
C LEU A 161 -2.76 -14.82 7.75
N ALA A 162 -1.58 -14.63 7.16
CA ALA A 162 -0.31 -15.00 7.78
C ALA A 162 -0.10 -14.25 9.10
N TYR A 163 -0.39 -12.95 9.13
CA TYR A 163 -0.33 -12.13 10.34
C TYR A 163 -1.32 -12.60 11.41
N LYS A 164 -2.55 -12.98 11.04
CA LYS A 164 -3.54 -13.50 11.98
C LYS A 164 -3.10 -14.83 12.62
N ARG A 165 -2.30 -15.63 11.91
CA ARG A 165 -1.73 -16.89 12.40
C ARG A 165 -0.44 -16.71 13.18
N ALA A 166 0.27 -15.60 13.00
CA ALA A 166 1.53 -15.33 13.70
C ALA A 166 1.28 -15.05 15.19
N ASP A 167 2.24 -15.43 16.03
CA ASP A 167 2.20 -15.08 17.44
C ASP A 167 2.55 -13.59 17.60
N LYS A 168 1.87 -12.90 18.52
CA LYS A 168 2.11 -11.48 18.79
C LYS A 168 3.42 -11.26 19.53
N TYR A 169 3.88 -12.25 20.29
CA TYR A 169 5.16 -12.18 20.99
C TYR A 169 6.35 -12.14 20.02
N ASP A 170 6.21 -12.64 18.78
CA ASP A 170 7.25 -12.56 17.76
C ASP A 170 7.57 -11.12 17.32
N PHE A 171 6.64 -10.17 17.56
CA PHE A 171 6.77 -8.77 17.17
C PHE A 171 7.26 -7.86 18.32
N ILE A 172 7.31 -8.38 19.55
CA ILE A 172 7.62 -7.61 20.76
C ILE A 172 8.86 -8.18 21.42
N THR A 173 9.86 -7.33 21.70
CA THR A 173 11.03 -7.75 22.48
C THR A 173 10.77 -7.60 23.97
N HIS A 174 11.00 -8.67 24.73
CA HIS A 174 10.92 -8.68 26.20
C HIS A 174 12.06 -7.95 26.92
N LYS A 175 13.02 -7.38 26.19
CA LYS A 175 14.09 -6.55 26.77
C LYS A 175 13.49 -5.20 27.18
N ILE A 176 13.00 -5.13 28.42
CA ILE A 176 12.85 -3.90 29.20
C ILE A 176 13.75 -4.08 30.42
#